data_AF-A0A8R7US97-F1
#
_entry.id   AF-A0A8R7US97-F1
#
_cell.length_a   1.000
_cell.length_b   1.000
_cell.length_c   1.000
_cell.angle_alpha   90.00
_cell.angle_beta   90.00
_cell.angle_gamma   90.00
#
_symmetry.space_group_name_H-M   'P 1'
#
loop_
_entity.id
_entity.type
_entity.pdbx_description
1 polymer ?
#
loop_
_entity_poly.entity_id
_entity_poly.type
_entity_poly.pdbx_seq_one_letter_code
_entity_poly.pdbx_strand_id
1 'polypeptide(L)'
;MLVSRQTTVHPVAAPPLQVELADAPPPGLWMNSPQGSAGTLGGVGLRLLQALSAAASIAVMASTGVFPSFSAFSYLVAAASLQCLWSLTLAFVYIYALLVKRSLLNLRAMFIFSVGDWITGTLTLSAACASMGVTIVIDNDKKICAGNLCARFMTAIAMAFISWFALAPSFLFNFVLVVTTFASLLAP
;
A
#
# COMPACT_ATOMS: atom_id res chain seq x y z
N MET A 1 17.76 -76.49 -14.51
CA MET A 1 16.75 -75.42 -14.64
C MET A 1 17.17 -74.26 -13.74
N LEU A 2 17.68 -73.18 -14.33
CA LEU A 2 17.95 -71.91 -13.64
C LEU A 2 17.10 -70.85 -14.34
N VAL A 3 16.05 -70.38 -13.68
CA VAL A 3 15.19 -69.29 -14.16
C VAL A 3 15.89 -67.98 -13.81
N SER A 4 16.39 -67.28 -14.84
CA SER A 4 16.98 -65.95 -14.73
C SER A 4 15.90 -64.91 -14.46
N ARG A 5 15.98 -64.21 -13.33
CA ARG A 5 15.07 -63.12 -12.95
C ARG A 5 15.60 -61.83 -13.56
N GLN A 6 15.01 -61.37 -14.66
CA GLN A 6 15.43 -60.15 -15.33
C GLN A 6 14.86 -58.94 -14.57
N THR A 7 15.70 -58.22 -13.81
CA THR A 7 15.34 -56.93 -13.20
C THR A 7 15.40 -55.85 -14.28
N THR A 8 14.25 -55.35 -14.69
CA THR A 8 14.11 -54.16 -15.55
C THR A 8 14.68 -52.94 -14.83
N VAL A 9 15.91 -52.56 -15.18
CA VAL A 9 16.51 -51.30 -14.73
C VAL A 9 15.97 -50.20 -15.63
N HIS A 10 15.10 -49.35 -15.08
CA HIS A 10 14.78 -48.08 -15.71
C HIS A 10 16.02 -47.17 -15.65
N PRO A 11 16.46 -46.55 -16.76
CA PRO A 11 17.56 -45.59 -16.70
C PRO A 11 17.07 -44.35 -15.95
N VAL A 12 17.69 -44.07 -14.81
CA VAL A 12 17.54 -42.81 -14.08
C VAL A 12 18.14 -41.73 -14.96
N ALA A 13 17.27 -40.94 -15.61
CA ALA A 13 17.69 -39.74 -16.31
C ALA A 13 18.36 -38.80 -15.29
N ALA A 14 19.63 -38.46 -15.55
CA ALA A 14 20.34 -37.45 -14.79
C ALA A 14 19.52 -36.14 -14.80
N PRO A 15 19.31 -35.47 -13.64
CA PRO A 15 18.64 -34.19 -13.62
C PRO A 15 19.42 -33.21 -14.50
N PRO A 16 18.80 -32.58 -15.52
CA PRO A 16 19.46 -31.49 -16.20
C PRO A 16 19.69 -30.35 -15.20
N LEU A 17 20.87 -29.75 -15.29
CA LEU A 17 21.33 -28.54 -14.60
C LEU A 17 20.16 -27.62 -14.21
N GLN A 18 19.84 -27.60 -12.92
CA GLN A 18 18.73 -26.84 -12.31
C GLN A 18 19.06 -25.33 -12.22
N VAL A 19 19.85 -24.79 -13.15
CA VAL A 19 20.35 -23.41 -13.08
C VAL A 19 19.33 -22.40 -13.62
N GLU A 20 18.17 -22.81 -14.14
CA GLU A 20 17.28 -21.87 -14.84
C GLU A 20 15.78 -21.91 -14.48
N LEU A 21 15.39 -22.44 -13.30
CA LEU A 21 13.96 -22.41 -12.92
C LEU A 21 13.69 -22.39 -11.41
N ALA A 22 14.44 -21.57 -10.67
CA ALA A 22 14.07 -21.19 -9.29
C ALA A 22 13.26 -19.88 -9.23
N ASP A 23 12.93 -19.28 -10.38
CA ASP A 23 12.23 -17.97 -10.49
C ASP A 23 10.82 -18.08 -11.10
N ALA A 24 10.20 -19.27 -11.05
CA ALA A 24 8.83 -19.46 -11.53
C ALA A 24 7.98 -20.19 -10.47
N PRO A 25 6.88 -19.58 -9.99
CA PRO A 25 5.89 -20.28 -9.17
C PRO A 25 5.27 -21.45 -9.96
N PRO A 26 4.73 -22.47 -9.29
CA PRO A 26 4.30 -23.73 -9.89
C PRO A 26 3.33 -23.54 -11.09
N PRO A 27 3.46 -24.36 -12.15
CA PRO A 27 2.69 -24.23 -13.38
C PRO A 27 1.26 -24.73 -13.14
N GLY A 28 0.35 -23.77 -12.90
CA GLY A 28 -1.07 -24.05 -12.68
C GLY A 28 -1.90 -22.88 -12.16
N LEU A 29 -1.28 -21.77 -11.75
CA LEU A 29 -1.98 -20.58 -11.23
C LEU A 29 -1.62 -19.30 -11.99
N TRP A 30 -1.19 -19.45 -13.24
CA TRP A 30 -0.89 -18.31 -14.10
C TRP A 30 -2.16 -17.82 -14.81
N MET A 31 -3.12 -17.32 -14.05
CA MET A 31 -4.03 -16.29 -14.55
C MET A 31 -4.63 -15.55 -13.36
N ASN A 32 -4.35 -14.24 -13.32
CA ASN A 32 -4.77 -13.26 -12.31
C ASN A 32 -3.81 -13.16 -11.12
N SER A 33 -2.61 -12.63 -11.35
CA SER A 33 -1.90 -11.89 -10.30
C SER A 33 -2.92 -10.95 -9.63
N PRO A 34 -3.15 -11.03 -8.31
CA PRO A 34 -4.14 -10.18 -7.66
C PRO A 34 -3.83 -8.72 -8.03
N GLN A 35 -4.83 -8.04 -8.59
CA GLN A 35 -4.75 -6.75 -9.28
C GLN A 35 -4.53 -5.57 -8.31
N GLY A 36 -3.58 -5.75 -7.38
CA GLY A 36 -3.22 -4.86 -6.28
C GLY A 36 -1.88 -5.21 -5.60
N SER A 37 -1.15 -6.24 -6.07
CA SER A 37 0.18 -6.59 -5.54
C SER A 37 1.24 -5.55 -5.93
N ALA A 38 2.30 -5.41 -5.12
CA ALA A 38 3.43 -4.52 -5.38
C ALA A 38 4.05 -4.82 -6.76
N GLY A 39 4.15 -3.80 -7.63
CA GLY A 39 4.64 -3.94 -9.00
C GLY A 39 3.58 -4.29 -10.05
N THR A 40 2.28 -4.29 -9.70
CA THR A 40 1.17 -4.38 -10.68
C THR A 40 0.59 -3.00 -11.03
N LEU A 41 -0.03 -2.86 -12.19
CA LEU A 41 -0.74 -1.63 -12.59
C LEU A 41 -1.79 -1.20 -11.56
N GLY A 42 -2.47 -2.15 -10.91
CA GLY A 42 -3.43 -1.88 -9.84
C GLY A 42 -2.78 -1.29 -8.59
N GLY A 43 -1.61 -1.78 -8.20
CA GLY A 43 -0.82 -1.22 -7.10
C GLY A 43 -0.36 0.22 -7.37
N VAL A 44 0.06 0.53 -8.60
CA VAL A 44 0.38 1.92 -9.02
C VAL A 44 -0.86 2.81 -8.95
N GLY A 45 -2.00 2.33 -9.47
CA GLY A 45 -3.27 3.07 -9.44
C GLY A 45 -3.72 3.42 -8.01
N LEU A 46 -3.64 2.46 -7.08
CA LEU A 46 -4.00 2.68 -5.67
C LEU A 46 -3.11 3.76 -5.00
N ARG A 47 -1.81 3.78 -5.30
CA ARG A 47 -0.88 4.81 -4.80
C ARG A 47 -1.19 6.19 -5.35
N LEU A 48 -1.47 6.28 -6.65
CA LEU A 48 -1.84 7.55 -7.27
C LEU A 48 -3.16 8.08 -6.69
N LEU A 49 -4.15 7.22 -6.48
CA LEU A 49 -5.40 7.62 -5.85
C LEU A 49 -5.20 8.15 -4.43
N GLN A 50 -4.38 7.48 -3.61
CA GLN A 50 -4.01 7.96 -2.27
C GLN A 50 -3.29 9.31 -2.33
N ALA A 51 -2.33 9.47 -3.24
CA ALA A 51 -1.58 10.71 -3.40
C ALA A 51 -2.48 11.87 -3.83
N LEU A 52 -3.36 11.64 -4.80
CA LEU A 52 -4.31 12.65 -5.29
C LEU A 52 -5.31 13.05 -4.21
N SER A 53 -5.84 12.08 -3.47
CA SER A 53 -6.79 12.35 -2.38
C SER A 53 -6.12 13.12 -1.23
N ALA A 54 -4.89 12.74 -0.85
CA ALA A 54 -4.11 13.48 0.13
C ALA A 54 -3.76 14.90 -0.35
N ALA A 55 -3.34 15.06 -1.60
CA ALA A 55 -3.06 16.36 -2.20
C ALA A 55 -4.32 17.25 -2.25
N ALA A 56 -5.48 16.68 -2.57
CA ALA A 56 -6.76 17.38 -2.52
C ALA A 56 -7.09 17.85 -1.10
N SER A 57 -6.87 17.01 -0.08
CA SER A 57 -7.04 17.39 1.33
C SER A 57 -6.14 18.58 1.70
N ILE A 58 -4.86 18.54 1.32
CA ILE A 58 -3.90 19.62 1.55
C ILE A 58 -4.33 20.90 0.82
N ALA A 59 -4.75 20.81 -0.44
CA ALA A 59 -5.15 21.95 -1.26
C ALA A 59 -6.43 22.62 -0.72
N VAL A 60 -7.42 21.80 -0.34
CA VAL A 60 -8.68 22.28 0.26
C VAL A 60 -8.41 22.92 1.62
N MET A 61 -7.52 22.30 2.42
CA MET A 61 -7.01 22.95 3.61
C MET A 61 -6.40 24.27 3.19
N ALA A 62 -5.25 24.32 2.52
CA ALA A 62 -4.50 25.54 2.14
C ALA A 62 -5.35 26.72 1.62
N SER A 63 -6.47 26.44 0.95
CA SER A 63 -7.44 27.45 0.47
C SER A 63 -8.23 28.20 1.56
N THR A 64 -8.22 27.74 2.80
CA THR A 64 -8.95 28.34 3.93
C THR A 64 -8.18 29.44 4.68
N GLY A 65 -6.87 29.60 4.51
CA GLY A 65 -6.06 30.68 5.11
C GLY A 65 -5.86 30.66 6.63
N VAL A 66 -6.53 29.78 7.40
CA VAL A 66 -6.58 29.82 8.89
C VAL A 66 -5.78 28.71 9.60
N PHE A 67 -4.87 28.04 8.89
CA PHE A 67 -4.20 26.77 9.28
C PHE A 67 -3.52 26.66 10.65
N PRO A 68 -2.83 27.70 11.16
CA PRO A 68 -2.05 27.54 12.38
C PRO A 68 -2.89 27.74 13.66
N SER A 69 -4.15 28.17 13.56
CA SER A 69 -4.95 28.51 14.73
C SER A 69 -5.44 27.30 15.54
N PHE A 70 -5.45 26.09 14.95
CA PHE A 70 -5.86 24.86 15.62
C PHE A 70 -4.91 23.71 15.32
N SER A 71 -4.32 23.14 16.38
CA SER A 71 -3.33 22.05 16.30
C SER A 71 -3.82 20.82 15.54
N ALA A 72 -5.12 20.50 15.62
CA ALA A 72 -5.71 19.34 14.95
C ALA A 72 -5.64 19.44 13.41
N PHE A 73 -5.95 20.62 12.83
CA PHE A 73 -5.89 20.81 11.38
C PHE A 73 -4.44 20.86 10.88
N SER A 74 -3.53 21.46 11.66
CA SER A 74 -2.09 21.41 11.36
C SER A 74 -1.56 19.97 11.36
N TYR A 75 -2.00 19.14 12.31
CA TYR A 75 -1.67 17.72 12.35
C TYR A 75 -2.23 16.96 11.14
N LEU A 76 -3.46 17.24 10.72
CA LEU A 76 -4.05 16.67 9.49
C LEU A 76 -3.24 17.02 8.25
N VAL A 77 -2.84 18.28 8.08
CA VAL A 77 -2.02 18.71 6.94
C VAL A 77 -0.65 18.06 6.95
N ALA A 78 0.00 17.95 8.12
CA ALA A 78 1.28 17.27 8.25
C ALA A 78 1.17 15.78 7.90
N ALA A 79 0.14 15.09 8.44
CA ALA A 79 -0.11 13.68 8.14
C ALA A 79 -0.45 13.46 6.67
N ALA A 80 -1.32 14.28 6.07
CA ALA A 80 -1.67 14.22 4.66
C ALA A 80 -0.46 14.50 3.75
N SER A 81 0.42 15.42 4.14
CA SER A 81 1.65 15.72 3.40
C SER A 81 2.62 14.55 3.42
N LEU A 82 2.83 13.95 4.60
CA LEU A 82 3.65 12.75 4.73
C LEU A 82 3.05 11.58 3.92
N GLN A 83 1.74 11.39 3.98
CA GLN A 83 0.99 10.40 3.20
C GLN A 83 1.16 10.61 1.68
N CYS A 84 1.08 11.85 1.22
CA CYS A 84 1.28 12.19 -0.18
C CYS A 84 2.72 11.89 -0.63
N LEU A 85 3.72 12.37 0.12
CA LEU A 85 5.14 12.14 -0.17
C LEU A 85 5.50 10.64 -0.15
N TRP A 86 4.97 9.91 0.83
CA TRP A 86 5.15 8.48 0.95
C TRP A 86 4.57 7.74 -0.25
N SER A 87 3.33 8.06 -0.61
CA SER A 87 2.66 7.43 -1.75
C SER A 87 3.35 7.73 -3.08
N LEU A 88 3.82 8.96 -3.29
CA LEU A 88 4.60 9.34 -4.48
C LEU A 88 5.90 8.55 -4.57
N THR A 89 6.63 8.43 -3.45
CA THR A 89 7.87 7.65 -3.40
C THR A 89 7.63 6.19 -3.80
N LEU A 90 6.58 5.56 -3.27
CA LEU A 90 6.24 4.18 -3.63
C LEU A 90 5.71 4.05 -5.06
N ALA A 91 4.98 5.05 -5.57
CA ALA A 91 4.56 5.09 -6.97
C ALA A 91 5.77 5.11 -7.91
N PHE A 92 6.79 5.93 -7.62
CA PHE A 92 8.04 5.95 -8.40
C PHE A 92 8.76 4.60 -8.36
N VAL A 93 8.86 3.96 -7.19
CA VAL A 93 9.48 2.63 -7.07
C VAL A 93 8.71 1.58 -7.88
N TYR A 94 7.37 1.62 -7.85
CA TYR A 94 6.55 0.67 -8.62
C TYR A 94 6.64 0.90 -10.13
N ILE A 95 6.67 2.15 -10.59
CA ILE A 95 6.89 2.48 -12.01
C ILE A 95 8.28 2.02 -12.44
N TYR A 96 9.31 2.26 -11.62
CA TYR A 96 10.67 1.81 -11.90
C TYR A 96 10.75 0.29 -12.03
N ALA A 97 10.11 -0.45 -11.11
CA ALA A 97 10.05 -1.91 -11.17
C ALA A 97 9.36 -2.42 -12.46
N LEU A 98 8.28 -1.75 -12.90
CA LEU A 98 7.60 -2.06 -14.16
C LEU A 98 8.49 -1.81 -15.38
N LEU A 99 9.22 -0.68 -15.41
CA LEU A 99 10.12 -0.34 -16.51
C LEU A 99 11.30 -1.31 -16.62
N VAL A 100 11.86 -1.73 -15.49
CA VAL A 100 13.03 -2.61 -15.44
C VAL A 100 12.62 -4.09 -15.52
N LYS A 101 11.32 -4.41 -15.50
CA LYS A 101 10.75 -5.78 -15.43
C LYS A 101 11.37 -6.65 -14.33
N ARG A 102 11.91 -6.04 -13.28
CA ARG A 102 12.52 -6.76 -12.17
C ARG A 102 11.50 -6.86 -11.04
N SER A 103 11.23 -8.08 -10.60
CA SER A 103 10.33 -8.33 -9.48
C SER A 103 10.93 -7.72 -8.20
N LEU A 104 10.11 -7.02 -7.41
CA LEU A 104 10.50 -6.48 -6.10
C LEU A 104 10.50 -7.58 -5.02
N LEU A 105 11.04 -8.76 -5.33
CA LEU A 105 11.05 -9.94 -4.42
C LEU A 105 12.02 -9.80 -3.23
N ASN A 106 12.56 -8.61 -2.97
CA ASN A 106 13.33 -8.37 -1.76
C ASN A 106 12.37 -8.25 -0.56
N LEU A 107 12.24 -9.35 0.20
CA LEU A 107 11.43 -9.44 1.42
C LEU A 107 11.65 -8.24 2.37
N ARG A 108 12.91 -7.80 2.52
CA ARG A 108 13.27 -6.64 3.34
C ARG A 108 12.63 -5.34 2.85
N ALA A 109 12.58 -5.12 1.54
CA ALA A 109 11.97 -3.92 0.97
C ALA A 109 10.44 -3.95 1.13
N MET A 110 9.81 -5.10 0.89
CA MET A 110 8.37 -5.28 1.12
C MET A 110 7.98 -5.05 2.58
N PHE A 111 8.79 -5.51 3.53
CA PHE A 111 8.55 -5.26 4.96
C PHE A 111 8.61 -3.77 5.30
N ILE A 112 9.63 -3.05 4.82
CA ILE A 112 9.75 -1.59 5.03
C ILE A 112 8.54 -0.84 4.44
N PHE A 113 8.09 -1.24 3.25
CA PHE A 113 6.91 -0.64 2.62
C PHE A 113 5.64 -0.87 3.45
N SER A 114 5.43 -2.11 3.90
CA SER A 114 4.28 -2.48 4.75
C SER A 114 4.28 -1.72 6.08
N VAL A 115 5.43 -1.61 6.75
CA VAL A 115 5.56 -0.86 8.01
C VAL A 115 5.30 0.63 7.78
N GLY A 116 5.85 1.22 6.72
CA GLY A 116 5.63 2.64 6.41
C GLY A 116 4.17 2.96 6.05
N ASP A 117 3.48 2.07 5.34
CA ASP A 117 2.04 2.18 5.10
C ASP A 117 1.25 2.16 6.40
N TRP A 118 1.59 1.25 7.30
CA TRP A 118 0.93 1.15 8.60
C TRP A 118 1.11 2.42 9.44
N ILE A 119 2.34 2.95 9.52
CA ILE A 119 2.63 4.19 10.26
C ILE A 119 1.88 5.36 9.64
N THR A 120 1.97 5.55 8.33
CA THR A 120 1.37 6.72 7.68
C THR A 120 -0.16 6.65 7.67
N GLY A 121 -0.72 5.44 7.54
CA GLY A 121 -2.15 5.19 7.68
C GLY A 121 -2.68 5.49 9.09
N THR A 122 -1.99 5.03 10.14
CA THR A 122 -2.41 5.28 11.53
C THR A 122 -2.34 6.77 11.89
N LEU A 123 -1.29 7.47 11.45
CA LEU A 123 -1.17 8.92 11.61
C LEU A 123 -2.32 9.67 10.92
N THR A 124 -2.62 9.32 9.66
CA THR A 124 -3.69 9.97 8.88
C THR A 124 -5.07 9.73 9.52
N LEU A 125 -5.35 8.50 9.96
CA LEU A 125 -6.60 8.18 10.65
C LEU A 125 -6.73 8.95 11.97
N SER A 126 -5.67 8.95 12.79
CA SER A 126 -5.63 9.69 14.05
C SER A 126 -5.90 11.19 13.82
N ALA A 127 -5.25 11.78 12.81
CA ALA A 127 -5.42 13.19 12.48
C ALA A 127 -6.83 13.49 11.94
N ALA A 128 -7.41 12.60 11.13
CA ALA A 128 -8.77 12.73 10.63
C ALA A 128 -9.81 12.66 11.75
N CYS A 129 -9.67 11.71 12.68
CA CYS A 129 -10.55 11.58 13.84
C CYS A 129 -10.45 12.81 14.77
N ALA A 130 -9.24 13.28 15.05
CA ALA A 130 -9.03 14.48 15.85
C ALA A 130 -9.66 15.72 15.19
N SER A 131 -9.48 15.87 13.87
CA SER A 131 -10.04 16.98 13.10
C SER A 131 -11.56 16.94 13.03
N MET A 132 -12.16 15.74 12.91
CA MET A 132 -13.62 15.59 12.94
C MET A 132 -14.20 16.00 14.28
N GLY A 133 -13.59 15.57 15.40
CA GLY A 133 -14.04 15.96 16.73
C GLY A 133 -14.01 17.49 16.94
N VAL A 134 -12.92 18.14 16.52
CA VAL A 134 -12.81 19.60 16.57
C VAL A 134 -13.81 20.28 15.63
N THR A 135 -14.05 19.73 14.43
CA THR A 135 -15.00 20.29 13.46
C THR A 135 -16.43 20.30 13.99
N ILE A 136 -16.88 19.25 14.72
CA ILE A 136 -18.21 19.22 15.34
C ILE A 136 -18.37 20.35 16.37
N VAL A 137 -17.33 20.61 17.16
CA VAL A 137 -17.36 21.70 18.15
C VAL A 137 -17.40 23.06 17.46
N ILE A 138 -16.62 23.24 16.39
CA ILE A 138 -16.59 24.49 15.61
C ILE A 138 -17.91 24.73 14.86
N ASP A 139 -18.54 23.68 14.34
CA ASP A 139 -19.81 23.78 13.61
C ASP A 139 -20.96 24.30 14.49
N ASN A 140 -20.91 23.99 15.80
CA ASN A 140 -21.86 24.56 16.77
C ASN A 140 -21.66 26.06 17.00
N ASP A 141 -20.47 26.61 16.75
CA ASP A 141 -20.17 28.04 16.87
C ASP A 141 -20.27 28.75 15.50
N LYS A 142 -21.48 29.24 15.20
CA LYS A 142 -21.82 29.89 13.92
C LYS A 142 -20.99 31.15 13.59
N LYS A 143 -20.20 31.69 14.55
CA LYS A 143 -19.36 32.88 14.32
C LYS A 143 -18.04 32.52 13.63
N ILE A 144 -17.53 31.31 13.84
CA ILE A 144 -16.30 30.80 13.22
C ILE A 144 -16.60 30.25 11.81
N CYS A 145 -17.79 29.67 11.61
CA CYS A 145 -18.27 29.17 10.33
C CYS A 145 -18.92 30.26 9.46
N ALA A 146 -18.13 31.25 9.03
CA ALA A 146 -18.58 32.21 8.02
C ALA A 146 -18.45 31.62 6.60
N GLY A 147 -19.55 31.63 5.83
CA GLY A 147 -19.57 31.20 4.43
C GLY A 147 -19.25 29.72 4.24
N ASN A 148 -18.42 29.39 3.23
CA ASN A 148 -18.13 28.02 2.80
C ASN A 148 -16.96 27.35 3.56
N LEU A 149 -16.54 27.92 4.70
CA LEU A 149 -15.36 27.46 5.45
C LEU A 149 -15.56 26.07 6.08
N CYS A 150 -16.70 25.82 6.72
CA CYS A 150 -17.03 24.52 7.34
C CYS A 150 -17.03 23.38 6.31
N ALA A 151 -17.65 23.64 5.16
CA ALA A 151 -17.72 22.68 4.06
C ALA A 151 -16.31 22.32 3.53
N ARG A 152 -15.38 23.27 3.51
CA ARG A 152 -13.97 23.00 3.14
C ARG A 152 -13.27 22.11 4.17
N PHE A 153 -13.47 22.33 5.46
CA PHE A 153 -12.91 21.44 6.49
C PHE A 153 -13.48 20.02 6.41
N MET A 154 -14.80 19.89 6.28
CA MET A 154 -15.45 18.57 6.14
C MET A 154 -14.97 17.82 4.89
N THR A 155 -14.85 18.50 3.75
CA THR A 155 -14.36 17.87 2.51
C THR A 155 -12.89 17.46 2.61
N ALA A 156 -12.03 18.26 3.25
CA ALA A 156 -10.64 17.88 3.48
C ALA A 156 -10.51 16.64 4.39
N ILE A 157 -11.32 16.56 5.46
CA ILE A 157 -11.37 15.39 6.35
C ILE A 157 -11.89 14.16 5.61
N ALA A 158 -12.94 14.31 4.80
CA ALA A 158 -13.49 13.22 3.99
C ALA A 158 -12.44 12.65 3.02
N MET A 159 -11.67 13.52 2.35
CA MET A 159 -10.57 13.08 1.48
C MET A 159 -9.48 12.33 2.27
N ALA A 160 -9.15 12.77 3.49
CA ALA A 160 -8.21 12.04 4.35
C ALA A 160 -8.72 10.63 4.71
N PHE A 161 -10.02 10.48 5.02
CA PHE A 161 -10.64 9.17 5.24
C PHE A 161 -10.60 8.28 3.98
N ILE A 162 -10.90 8.83 2.81
CA ILE A 162 -10.86 8.09 1.54
C ILE A 162 -9.44 7.62 1.24
N SER A 163 -8.43 8.48 1.44
CA SER A 163 -7.02 8.10 1.32
C SER A 163 -6.65 6.94 2.25
N TRP A 164 -7.13 6.97 3.50
CA TRP A 164 -6.90 5.89 4.46
C TRP A 164 -7.57 4.58 4.03
N PHE A 165 -8.84 4.64 3.59
CA PHE A 165 -9.56 3.47 3.07
C PHE A 165 -8.90 2.87 1.82
N ALA A 166 -8.32 3.70 0.95
CA ALA A 166 -7.56 3.22 -0.21
C ALA A 166 -6.22 2.58 0.19
N LEU A 167 -5.67 2.94 1.36
CA LEU A 167 -4.41 2.41 1.89
C LEU A 167 -4.59 1.05 2.59
N ALA A 168 -5.71 0.83 3.27
CA ALA A 168 -6.04 -0.43 3.93
C ALA A 168 -5.91 -1.69 3.03
N PRO A 169 -6.49 -1.75 1.81
CA PRO A 169 -6.33 -2.92 0.94
C PRO A 169 -4.88 -3.06 0.47
N SER A 170 -4.19 -1.95 0.19
CA SER A 170 -2.77 -1.96 -0.21
C SER A 170 -1.90 -2.57 0.89
N PHE A 171 -2.12 -2.21 2.15
CA PHE A 171 -1.41 -2.78 3.29
C PHE A 171 -1.72 -4.28 3.45
N LEU A 172 -2.98 -4.68 3.40
CA LEU A 172 -3.39 -6.08 3.56
C LEU A 172 -2.78 -6.98 2.49
N PHE A 173 -2.80 -6.57 1.22
CA PHE A 173 -2.17 -7.36 0.14
C PHE A 173 -0.66 -7.50 0.34
N ASN A 174 0.04 -6.42 0.70
CA ASN A 174 1.48 -6.48 0.95
C ASN A 174 1.81 -7.32 2.20
N PHE A 175 1.02 -7.19 3.26
CA PHE A 175 1.21 -7.95 4.50
C PHE A 175 0.99 -9.44 4.29
N VAL A 176 -0.11 -9.83 3.63
CA VAL A 176 -0.39 -11.25 3.30
C VAL A 176 0.71 -11.84 2.41
N LEU A 177 1.24 -11.06 1.46
CA LEU A 177 2.35 -11.50 0.60
C LEU A 177 3.64 -11.73 1.39
N VAL A 178 3.98 -10.82 2.31
CA VAL A 178 5.16 -10.96 3.18
C VAL A 178 5.02 -12.18 4.10
N VAL A 179 3.86 -12.33 4.73
CA VAL A 179 3.58 -13.45 5.67
C VAL A 179 3.65 -14.79 4.95
N THR A 180 3.03 -14.91 3.77
CA THR A 180 3.07 -16.16 2.98
C THR A 180 4.49 -16.49 2.51
N THR A 181 5.23 -15.50 2.00
CA THR A 181 6.63 -15.69 1.57
C THR A 181 7.53 -16.11 2.74
N PHE A 182 7.36 -15.48 3.91
CA PHE A 182 8.12 -15.83 5.11
C PHE A 182 7.80 -17.24 5.61
N ALA A 183 6.52 -17.63 5.61
CA ALA A 183 6.11 -18.99 5.97
C ALA A 183 6.69 -20.06 5.04
N SER A 184 6.78 -19.78 3.73
CA SER A 184 7.41 -20.69 2.76
C SER A 184 8.91 -20.87 2.96
N LEU A 185 9.62 -19.87 3.49
CA LEU A 185 11.06 -19.96 3.82
C LEU A 185 11.34 -20.76 5.10
N LEU A 186 10.33 -20.89 5.97
CA LEU A 186 10.41 -21.61 7.25
C LEU A 186 9.84 -23.04 7.18
N ALA A 187 9.26 -23.43 6.04
CA ALA A 187 8.80 -24.79 5.82
C ALA A 187 10.03 -25.72 5.67
N PRO A 188 10.15 -26.76 6.51
CA PRO A 188 11.29 -27.70 6.51
C PRO A 188 11.29 -28.64 5.30
#